data_AF-A0AAD1C4G5-F1
#
_entry.id   AF-A0AAD1C4G5-F1
#
_cell.length_a   1.000
_cell.length_b   1.000
_cell.length_c   1.000
_cell.angle_alpha   90.00
_cell.angle_beta   90.00
_cell.angle_gamma   90.00
#
_symmetry.space_group_name_H-M   'P 1'
#
loop_
_entity.id
_entity.type
_entity.pdbx_description
1 polymer ?
#
loop_
_entity_poly.entity_id
_entity_poly.type
_entity_poly.pdbx_seq_one_letter_code
_entity_poly.pdbx_strand_id
1 'polypeptide(L)'
;MSSQCAAIDSATALSCLGQTVLMELGWDEDPESVWRCLHVLGVVLPKEGIYEHGHFVVVNALDPKAFPHEVFWAYIRSLQPIREPG
;
A
#
# COMPACT_ATOMS: atom_id res chain seq x y z
N MET A 1 -13.02 -16.26 -7.52
CA MET A 1 -13.22 -15.97 -6.07
C MET A 1 -13.00 -14.49 -5.91
N SER A 2 -14.00 -13.74 -5.47
CA SER A 2 -13.90 -12.28 -5.30
C SER A 2 -12.99 -12.00 -4.09
N SER A 3 -11.70 -11.79 -4.35
CA SER A 3 -10.73 -11.31 -3.37
C SER A 3 -11.22 -9.94 -2.89
N GLN A 4 -11.82 -9.93 -1.70
CA GLN A 4 -12.38 -8.74 -1.09
C GLN A 4 -11.25 -7.74 -0.89
N CYS A 5 -11.23 -6.68 -1.70
CA CYS A 5 -10.22 -5.64 -1.62
C CYS A 5 -10.39 -4.94 -0.27
N ALA A 6 -9.33 -4.82 0.52
CA ALA A 6 -9.40 -4.08 1.77
C ALA A 6 -9.73 -2.62 1.41
N ALA A 7 -10.88 -2.12 1.84
CA ALA A 7 -11.24 -0.73 1.64
C ALA A 7 -10.34 0.14 2.53
N ILE A 8 -9.22 0.60 1.99
CA ILE A 8 -8.32 1.53 2.67
C ILE A 8 -8.94 2.91 2.62
N ASP A 9 -9.26 3.45 3.79
CA ASP A 9 -9.68 4.83 3.95
C ASP A 9 -8.50 5.75 4.28
N SER A 10 -8.74 7.06 4.21
CA SER A 10 -7.72 8.08 4.48
C SER A 10 -7.14 7.98 5.89
N ALA A 11 -7.94 7.60 6.89
CA ALA A 11 -7.48 7.48 8.27
C ALA A 11 -6.50 6.31 8.45
N THR A 12 -6.82 5.17 7.86
CA THR A 12 -5.95 3.99 7.83
C THR A 12 -4.68 4.26 7.04
N ALA A 13 -4.78 4.95 5.89
CA ALA A 13 -3.60 5.30 5.11
C ALA A 13 -2.65 6.24 5.87
N LEU A 14 -3.20 7.25 6.54
CA LEU A 14 -2.41 8.20 7.33
C LEU A 14 -1.75 7.55 8.55
N SER A 15 -2.39 6.56 9.19
CA SER A 15 -1.78 5.86 10.33
C SER A 15 -0.59 4.99 9.94
N CYS A 16 -0.49 4.59 8.66
CA CYS A 16 0.63 3.83 8.12
C CYS A 16 1.84 4.71 7.77
N LEU A 17 1.71 6.04 7.74
CA LEU A 17 2.79 6.93 7.33
C LEU A 17 4.01 6.77 8.25
N GLY A 18 5.18 6.55 7.65
CA GLY A 18 6.44 6.31 8.36
C GLY A 18 6.59 4.88 8.90
N GLN A 19 5.61 4.00 8.69
CA GLN A 19 5.66 2.61 9.16
C GLN A 19 6.19 1.65 8.10
N THR A 20 6.76 0.54 8.57
CA THR A 20 7.02 -0.64 7.77
C THR A 20 5.76 -1.50 7.74
N VAL A 21 5.27 -1.87 6.55
CA VAL A 21 4.03 -2.62 6.36
C VAL A 21 4.25 -3.81 5.45
N LEU A 22 3.53 -4.90 5.71
CA LEU A 22 3.36 -6.01 4.80
C LEU A 22 2.08 -5.80 3.99
N MET A 23 2.21 -5.74 2.67
CA MET A 23 1.08 -5.61 1.74
C MET A 23 0.94 -6.86 0.88
N GLU A 24 -0.29 -7.33 0.73
CA GLU A 24 -0.68 -8.25 -0.32
C GLU A 24 -1.27 -7.44 -1.49
N LEU A 25 -0.64 -7.53 -2.65
CA LEU A 25 -1.04 -6.82 -3.85
C LEU A 25 -1.63 -7.79 -4.86
N GLY A 26 -2.71 -7.42 -5.54
CA GLY A 26 -3.30 -8.25 -6.59
C GLY A 26 -4.06 -7.43 -7.63
N TRP A 27 -3.89 -7.78 -8.90
CA TRP A 27 -4.46 -7.10 -10.06
C TRP A 27 -5.57 -7.96 -10.67
N ASP A 28 -6.59 -7.34 -11.25
CA ASP A 28 -7.75 -8.08 -11.76
C ASP A 28 -7.42 -9.00 -12.94
N GLU A 29 -6.32 -8.72 -13.65
CA GLU A 29 -5.81 -9.55 -14.76
C GLU A 29 -4.91 -10.70 -14.30
N ASP A 30 -4.49 -10.72 -13.02
CA ASP A 30 -3.56 -11.71 -12.49
C ASP A 30 -4.25 -12.55 -11.39
N PRO A 31 -4.35 -13.88 -11.54
CA PRO A 31 -4.91 -14.74 -10.50
C PRO A 31 -4.06 -14.80 -9.23
N GLU A 32 -2.76 -14.47 -9.29
CA GLU A 32 -1.84 -14.57 -8.16
C GLU A 32 -1.61 -13.21 -7.48
N SER A 33 -1.64 -13.21 -6.15
CA SER A 33 -1.23 -12.05 -5.36
C SER A 33 0.26 -12.09 -5.05
N VAL A 34 0.85 -10.91 -4.86
CA VAL A 34 2.26 -10.78 -4.47
C VAL A 34 2.37 -10.08 -3.12
N TRP A 35 3.22 -10.64 -2.26
CA TRP A 35 3.51 -10.06 -0.95
C TRP A 35 4.74 -9.15 -1.02
N ARG A 36 4.66 -7.98 -0.40
CA ARG A 36 5.73 -6.98 -0.36
C ARG A 36 5.88 -6.39 1.04
N CYS A 37 7.11 -6.30 1.52
CA CYS A 37 7.47 -5.57 2.74
C CYS A 37 7.96 -4.17 2.34
N LEU A 38 7.25 -3.14 2.78
CA LEU A 38 7.38 -1.78 2.24
C LEU A 38 7.47 -0.76 3.38
N HIS A 39 8.35 0.22 3.26
CA HIS A 39 8.30 1.43 4.10
C HIS A 39 7.37 2.45 3.45
N VAL A 40 6.41 2.98 4.20
CA VAL A 40 5.49 4.01 3.71
C VAL A 40 6.09 5.39 3.94
N LEU A 41 6.48 6.06 2.85
CA LEU A 41 7.12 7.38 2.88
C LEU A 41 6.12 8.52 2.64
N GLY A 42 5.01 8.23 1.96
CA GLY A 42 4.01 9.24 1.62
C GLY A 42 2.64 8.64 1.36
N VAL A 43 1.63 9.50 1.44
CA VAL A 43 0.23 9.16 1.16
C VAL A 43 -0.33 10.24 0.24
N VAL A 44 -0.91 9.82 -0.88
CA VAL A 44 -1.73 10.68 -1.74
C VAL A 44 -3.19 10.32 -1.49
N LEU A 45 -3.95 11.28 -0.98
CA LEU A 45 -5.37 11.10 -0.70
C LEU A 45 -6.19 11.35 -1.96
N PRO A 46 -7.24 10.56 -2.22
CA PRO A 46 -8.16 10.84 -3.32
C PRO A 46 -8.90 12.15 -3.06
N LYS A 47 -9.09 12.93 -4.13
CA LYS A 47 -9.83 14.18 -4.14
C LYS A 47 -10.75 14.21 -5.36
N GLU A 48 -12.05 14.19 -5.10
CA GLU A 48 -13.11 14.20 -6.10
C GLU A 48 -12.91 15.33 -7.12
N GLY A 49 -13.05 15.01 -8.41
CA GLY A 49 -12.91 15.97 -9.50
C GLY A 49 -11.50 16.49 -9.77
N ILE A 50 -10.47 16.00 -9.04
CA ILE A 50 -9.06 16.36 -9.27
C ILE A 50 -8.21 15.12 -9.49
N TYR A 51 -8.22 14.19 -8.53
CA TYR A 51 -7.45 12.97 -8.60
C TYR A 51 -8.06 11.93 -7.67
N GLU A 52 -8.78 10.96 -8.23
CA GLU A 52 -9.69 10.10 -7.46
C GLU A 52 -9.03 8.81 -6.95
N HIS A 53 -7.72 8.67 -7.14
CA HIS A 53 -6.98 7.46 -6.82
C HIS A 53 -6.08 7.66 -5.59
N GLY A 54 -6.46 7.07 -4.46
CA GLY A 54 -5.59 7.01 -3.30
C GLY A 54 -4.43 6.04 -3.52
N HIS A 55 -3.22 6.44 -3.14
CA HIS A 55 -2.04 5.58 -3.21
C HIS A 55 -1.01 5.93 -2.14
N PHE A 56 -0.16 4.95 -1.83
CA PHE A 56 1.04 5.14 -1.03
C PHE A 56 2.25 5.45 -1.92
N VAL A 57 3.19 6.20 -1.39
CA VAL A 57 4.57 6.31 -1.90
C VAL A 57 5.46 5.48 -0.99
N VAL A 58 6.10 4.45 -1.54
CA VAL A 58 6.79 3.42 -0.76
C VAL A 58 8.17 3.09 -1.30
N VAL A 59 9.01 2.52 -0.45
CA VAL A 59 10.27 1.85 -0.84
C VAL A 59 10.29 0.43 -0.32
N ASN A 60 11.01 -0.46 -1.02
CA ASN A 60 11.15 -1.85 -0.58
C ASN A 60 12.00 -1.93 0.68
N ALA A 61 11.45 -2.49 1.76
CA ALA A 61 12.17 -2.62 3.03
C ALA A 61 13.28 -3.68 2.97
N LEU A 62 13.19 -4.63 2.04
CA LEU A 62 14.17 -5.70 1.82
C LEU A 62 15.18 -5.35 0.71
N ASP A 63 14.94 -4.27 -0.06
CA ASP A 63 15.86 -3.77 -1.08
C ASP A 63 15.93 -2.22 -1.04
N PRO A 64 16.79 -1.67 -0.17
CA PRO A 64 16.82 -0.24 0.14
C PRO A 64 17.43 0.64 -0.96
N LYS A 65 17.87 0.08 -2.09
CA LYS A 65 18.44 0.86 -3.21
C LYS A 65 17.40 1.36 -4.21
N ALA A 66 16.14 0.97 -4.05
CA ALA A 66 15.06 1.37 -4.94
C ALA A 66 14.62 2.82 -4.69
N PHE A 67 14.37 3.56 -5.77
CA PHE A 67 13.64 4.83 -5.68
C PHE A 67 12.21 4.59 -5.17
N PRO A 68 11.58 5.58 -4.52
CA PRO A 68 10.19 5.48 -4.13
C PRO A 68 9.28 5.23 -5.34
N HIS A 69 8.27 4.40 -5.16
CA HIS A 69 7.26 4.10 -6.19
C HIS A 69 5.85 4.12 -5.59
N GLU A 70 4.85 4.14 -6.45
CA GLU A 70 3.44 4.25 -6.08
C GLU A 70 2.81 2.86 -5.89
N VAL A 71 1.97 2.72 -4.85
CA VAL A 71 1.10 1.56 -4.65
C VAL A 71 -0.33 2.03 -4.44
N PHE A 72 -1.18 1.81 -5.45
CA PHE A 72 -2.59 2.20 -5.42
C PHE A 72 -3.40 1.33 -4.47
N TRP A 73 -4.29 1.96 -3.70
CA TRP A 73 -5.13 1.25 -2.73
C TRP A 73 -6.03 0.21 -3.38
N ALA A 74 -6.45 0.46 -4.62
CA ALA A 74 -7.26 -0.48 -5.41
C ALA A 74 -6.61 -1.85 -5.62
N TYR A 75 -5.27 -1.93 -5.52
CA TYR A 75 -4.53 -3.18 -5.69
C TYR A 75 -4.23 -3.88 -4.35
N ILE A 76 -4.56 -3.26 -3.21
CA ILE A 76 -4.20 -3.79 -1.90
C ILE A 76 -5.30 -4.72 -1.38
N ARG A 77 -5.00 -6.01 -1.30
CA ARG A 77 -5.91 -7.03 -0.77
C ARG A 77 -5.82 -7.13 0.76
N SER A 78 -4.62 -6.91 1.31
CA SER A 78 -4.35 -6.91 2.75
C SER A 78 -3.23 -5.94 3.09
N LEU A 79 -3.33 -5.28 4.24
CA LEU A 79 -2.31 -4.37 4.77
C LEU A 79 -2.13 -4.62 6.26
N GLN A 80 -0.89 -4.86 6.69
CA GLN A 80 -0.55 -5.11 8.08
C GLN A 80 0.72 -4.36 8.49
N PRO A 81 0.68 -3.46 9.50
CA PRO A 81 1.87 -2.86 10.06
C PRO A 81 2.78 -3.91 10.71
N ILE A 82 4.06 -3.85 10.40
CA ILE A 82 5.09 -4.64 11.06
C ILE A 82 5.58 -3.84 12.27
N ARG A 83 5.54 -4.45 13.44
CA ARG A 83 6.17 -3.87 14.63
C ARG A 83 7.67 -4.09 14.53
N GLU A 84 8.44 -3.01 14.46
CA GLU A 84 9.88 -3.09 14.62
C GLU A 84 10.21 -3.39 16.09
N PRO A 85 11.20 -4.25 16.39
CA PRO A 85 11.68 -4.42 17.76
C PRO A 85 12.24 -3.08 18.24
N GLY A 86 11.73 -2.60 19.38
CA GLY A 86 12.21 -1.38 20.03
C GLY A 86 13.57 -1.54 20.70
#